data_AF-A0A7Y5NX63-F1
#
_entry.id   AF-A0A7Y5NX63-F1
#
_cell.length_a   1.000
_cell.length_b   1.000
_cell.length_c   1.000
_cell.angle_alpha   90.00
_cell.angle_beta   90.00
_cell.angle_gamma   90.00
#
_symmetry.space_group_name_H-M   'P 1'
#
loop_
_entity.id
_entity.type
_entity.pdbx_description
1 polymer ?
#
loop_
_entity_poly.entity_id
_entity_poly.type
_entity_poly.pdbx_seq_one_letter_code
_entity_poly.pdbx_strand_id
1 'polypeptide(L)'
;MIHGTTRRTVLQFAALLALGACTSKEPVMSKNVLFVLTSHDKKGSTGEPTGAYLSEVAHPHAVFQEAGYTVDFVTPKGGKPPWDGVDLKDPVNKAFFEDATIQAKVERAASPDQIDASKYAAIFYAGGHGTMWDFPNDERLAKIAAAIYERGGVVGAVCHGPSGLVNVRLTNGSYLVDGKEVAGFTNEEERAVKLENVVPFLLADELEKRGAKHRPGPMWKPQIIVSDRLVTGQNPASATGVGEAMVKLLSK
;
A
#
# COMPACT_ATOMS: atom_id res chain seq x y z
N MET A 1 -50.45 -47.92 -65.73
CA MET A 1 -49.03 -47.55 -65.51
C MET A 1 -49.03 -46.28 -64.68
N ILE A 2 -49.11 -46.39 -63.35
CA ILE A 2 -48.06 -46.69 -62.37
C ILE A 2 -47.17 -45.45 -62.07
N HIS A 3 -47.50 -44.81 -60.94
CA HIS A 3 -46.63 -44.27 -59.88
C HIS A 3 -45.77 -43.02 -60.21
N GLY A 4 -45.50 -42.11 -59.29
CA GLY A 4 -45.75 -42.11 -57.86
C GLY A 4 -45.40 -40.77 -57.22
N THR A 5 -46.06 -40.53 -56.11
CA THR A 5 -45.92 -39.42 -55.17
C THR A 5 -44.53 -39.42 -54.55
N THR A 6 -43.90 -38.25 -54.36
CA THR A 6 -42.75 -38.12 -53.45
C THR A 6 -42.92 -36.88 -52.59
N ARG A 7 -43.46 -37.10 -51.37
CA ARG A 7 -43.41 -36.12 -50.28
C ARG A 7 -41.95 -36.01 -49.82
N ARG A 8 -41.36 -34.82 -49.94
CA ARG A 8 -40.09 -34.49 -49.27
C ARG A 8 -40.40 -34.13 -47.82
N THR A 9 -40.06 -35.03 -46.91
CA THR A 9 -40.01 -34.76 -45.47
C THR A 9 -38.79 -33.88 -45.19
N VAL A 10 -39.01 -32.64 -44.75
CA VAL A 10 -37.94 -31.76 -44.28
C VAL A 10 -37.72 -32.09 -42.80
N LEU A 11 -36.61 -32.74 -42.48
CA LEU A 11 -36.15 -32.93 -41.11
C LEU A 11 -35.58 -31.59 -40.61
N GLN A 12 -36.29 -30.94 -39.69
CA GLN A 12 -35.76 -29.81 -38.93
C GLN A 12 -34.82 -30.34 -37.84
N PHE A 13 -33.51 -30.18 -38.03
CA PHE A 13 -32.54 -30.33 -36.95
C PHE A 13 -32.55 -29.07 -36.08
N ALA A 14 -33.18 -29.15 -34.91
CA ALA A 14 -33.03 -28.14 -33.88
C ALA A 14 -31.67 -28.34 -33.19
N ALA A 15 -30.69 -27.49 -33.52
CA ALA A 15 -29.43 -27.40 -32.79
C ALA A 15 -29.66 -26.62 -31.49
N LEU A 16 -29.80 -27.34 -30.38
CA LEU A 16 -29.83 -26.74 -29.05
C LEU A 16 -28.39 -26.39 -28.64
N LEU A 17 -27.96 -25.15 -28.91
CA LEU A 17 -26.72 -24.62 -28.33
C LEU A 17 -26.94 -24.38 -26.84
N ALA A 18 -26.47 -25.31 -26.01
CA ALA A 18 -26.29 -25.08 -24.59
C ALA A 18 -25.17 -24.05 -24.41
N LEU A 19 -25.54 -22.79 -24.22
CA LEU A 19 -24.66 -21.76 -23.69
C LEU A 19 -24.29 -22.16 -22.26
N GLY A 20 -23.15 -22.84 -22.12
CA GLY A 20 -22.51 -23.01 -20.83
C GLY A 20 -22.15 -21.63 -20.29
N ALA A 21 -22.90 -21.15 -19.30
CA ALA A 21 -22.53 -19.97 -18.54
C ALA A 21 -21.21 -20.29 -17.82
N CYS A 22 -20.09 -19.84 -18.38
CA CYS A 22 -18.84 -19.68 -17.64
C CYS A 22 -19.10 -18.61 -16.58
N THR A 23 -19.56 -19.01 -15.40
CA THR A 23 -19.46 -18.17 -14.22
C THR A 23 -17.99 -18.11 -13.84
N SER A 24 -17.28 -17.10 -14.34
CA SER A 24 -16.01 -16.72 -13.75
C SER A 24 -16.29 -16.39 -12.30
N LYS A 25 -15.87 -17.27 -11.37
CA LYS A 25 -15.82 -16.91 -9.95
C LYS A 25 -14.99 -15.65 -9.86
N GLU A 26 -15.61 -14.55 -9.47
CA GLU A 26 -14.90 -13.36 -9.01
C GLU A 26 -13.80 -13.85 -8.03
N PRO A 27 -12.52 -13.54 -8.28
CA PRO A 27 -11.46 -13.94 -7.38
C PRO A 27 -11.80 -13.36 -6.00
N VAL A 28 -11.95 -14.23 -5.00
CA VAL A 28 -12.15 -13.80 -3.62
C VAL A 28 -10.91 -12.98 -3.25
N MET A 29 -11.08 -11.66 -3.17
CA MET A 29 -10.02 -10.75 -2.79
C MET A 29 -9.50 -11.17 -1.41
N SER A 30 -8.19 -11.36 -1.31
CA SER A 30 -7.56 -11.74 -0.06
C SER A 30 -7.92 -10.77 1.06
N LYS A 31 -8.12 -11.26 2.28
CA LYS A 31 -8.30 -10.41 3.46
C LYS A 31 -6.99 -10.00 4.13
N ASN A 32 -5.86 -10.13 3.42
CA ASN A 32 -4.55 -9.76 3.98
C ASN A 32 -4.06 -8.43 3.42
N VAL A 33 -3.48 -7.62 4.31
CA VAL A 33 -2.82 -6.35 4.02
C VAL A 33 -1.37 -6.43 4.46
N LEU A 34 -0.45 -6.04 3.59
CA LEU A 34 0.98 -6.04 3.87
C LEU A 34 1.43 -4.65 4.34
N PHE A 35 1.87 -4.54 5.59
CA PHE A 35 2.45 -3.32 6.13
C PHE A 35 3.97 -3.32 5.93
N VAL A 36 4.49 -2.28 5.29
CA VAL A 36 5.91 -2.07 5.05
C VAL A 36 6.46 -1.11 6.11
N LEU A 37 7.45 -1.56 6.88
CA LEU A 37 8.10 -0.78 7.94
C LEU A 37 9.61 -0.68 7.64
N THR A 38 10.23 0.46 7.96
CA THR A 38 11.67 0.66 7.76
C THR A 38 12.51 -0.26 8.65
N SER A 39 13.69 -0.62 8.18
CA SER A 39 14.77 -1.26 8.95
C SER A 39 15.90 -0.26 9.31
N HIS A 40 15.73 1.03 9.00
CA HIS A 40 16.74 2.07 9.19
C HIS A 40 16.52 2.81 10.52
N ASP A 41 17.58 2.91 11.34
CA ASP A 41 17.50 3.33 12.74
C ASP A 41 18.13 4.69 13.06
N LYS A 42 18.73 5.38 12.07
CA LYS A 42 19.43 6.65 12.27
C LYS A 42 19.14 7.69 11.20
N LYS A 43 19.14 8.97 11.56
CA LYS A 43 18.96 10.07 10.59
C LYS A 43 20.28 10.38 9.88
N GLY A 44 20.62 9.61 8.86
CA GLY A 44 21.84 9.79 8.07
C GLY A 44 23.11 9.74 8.93
N SER A 45 24.00 10.71 8.75
CA SER A 45 25.26 10.79 9.50
C SER A 45 25.15 11.52 10.85
N THR A 46 23.96 11.96 11.26
CA THR A 46 23.77 12.72 12.53
C THR A 46 23.95 11.84 13.76
N GLY A 47 23.71 10.53 13.62
CA GLY A 47 23.66 9.58 14.73
C GLY A 47 22.36 9.63 15.56
N GLU A 48 21.46 10.57 15.28
CA GLU A 48 20.15 10.63 15.95
C GLU A 48 19.27 9.44 15.55
N PRO A 49 18.53 8.84 16.49
CA PRO A 49 17.67 7.69 16.19
C PRO A 49 16.48 8.07 15.31
N THR A 50 15.98 7.11 14.55
CA THR A 50 14.68 7.14 13.85
C THR A 50 14.17 5.71 13.63
N GLY A 51 13.07 5.55 12.89
CA GLY A 51 12.47 4.28 12.58
C GLY A 51 11.07 4.43 12.01
N ALA A 52 10.26 3.38 12.14
CA ALA A 52 8.84 3.44 11.78
C ALA A 52 8.09 4.29 12.82
N TYR A 53 7.31 5.27 12.36
CA TYR A 53 6.58 6.15 13.28
C TYR A 53 5.38 5.40 13.86
N LEU A 54 5.33 5.21 15.19
CA LEU A 54 4.40 4.27 15.81
C LEU A 54 2.93 4.53 15.46
N SER A 55 2.48 5.79 15.51
CA SER A 55 1.08 6.10 15.20
C SER A 55 0.71 5.88 13.74
N GLU A 56 1.68 5.95 12.83
CA GLU A 56 1.49 5.67 11.41
C GLU A 56 1.40 4.18 11.11
N VAL A 57 1.68 3.32 12.10
CA VAL A 57 1.46 1.87 12.04
C VAL A 57 0.21 1.49 12.82
N ALA A 58 0.13 1.92 14.07
CA ALA A 58 -0.92 1.51 15.00
C ALA A 58 -2.32 1.94 14.55
N HIS A 59 -2.47 3.19 14.08
CA HIS A 59 -3.78 3.71 13.68
C HIS A 59 -4.32 3.03 12.41
N PRO A 60 -3.56 2.93 11.30
CA PRO A 60 -4.02 2.16 10.14
C PRO A 60 -4.25 0.68 10.47
N HIS A 61 -3.40 0.07 11.31
CA HIS A 61 -3.58 -1.32 11.73
C HIS A 61 -4.92 -1.54 12.43
N ALA A 62 -5.29 -0.67 13.37
CA ALA A 62 -6.57 -0.73 14.06
C ALA A 62 -7.75 -0.66 13.07
N VAL A 63 -7.70 0.27 12.11
CA VAL A 63 -8.74 0.41 11.07
C VAL A 63 -8.88 -0.87 10.24
N PHE A 64 -7.77 -1.48 9.81
CA PHE A 64 -7.83 -2.74 9.06
C PHE A 64 -8.36 -3.91 9.90
N GLN A 65 -7.96 -3.99 11.17
CA GLN A 65 -8.40 -5.03 12.09
C GLN A 65 -9.90 -4.94 12.37
N GLU A 66 -10.42 -3.73 12.60
CA GLU A 66 -11.86 -3.46 12.79
C GLU A 66 -12.68 -3.83 11.55
N ALA A 67 -12.11 -3.60 10.36
CA ALA A 67 -12.71 -4.00 9.08
C ALA A 67 -12.56 -5.51 8.77
N GLY A 68 -11.93 -6.29 9.66
CA GLY A 68 -11.79 -7.74 9.53
C GLY A 68 -10.69 -8.19 8.57
N TYR A 69 -9.70 -7.34 8.31
CA TYR A 69 -8.48 -7.72 7.58
C TYR A 69 -7.41 -8.25 8.54
N THR A 70 -6.57 -9.13 8.02
CA THR A 70 -5.34 -9.56 8.70
C THR A 70 -4.18 -8.70 8.19
N VAL A 71 -3.36 -8.21 9.12
CA VAL A 71 -2.13 -7.49 8.78
C VAL A 71 -0.92 -8.39 8.99
N ASP A 72 -0.05 -8.42 7.97
CA ASP A 72 1.31 -8.95 8.04
C ASP A 72 2.31 -7.81 7.88
N PHE A 73 3.53 -7.99 8.39
CA PHE A 73 4.59 -6.99 8.35
C PHE A 73 5.77 -7.45 7.50
N VAL A 74 6.33 -6.54 6.73
CA VAL A 74 7.58 -6.69 5.99
C VAL A 74 8.51 -5.52 6.28
N THR A 75 9.80 -5.78 6.39
CA THR A 75 10.84 -4.75 6.46
C THR A 75 11.94 -5.05 5.44
N PRO A 76 12.67 -4.04 4.90
CA PRO A 76 13.73 -4.28 3.91
C PRO A 76 14.75 -5.36 4.32
N LYS A 77 15.11 -5.43 5.61
CA LYS A 77 16.06 -6.44 6.14
C LYS A 77 15.38 -7.68 6.74
N GLY A 78 14.05 -7.70 6.84
CA GLY A 78 13.33 -8.63 7.71
C GLY A 78 13.58 -8.36 9.20
N GLY A 79 12.76 -8.98 10.04
CA GLY A 79 12.82 -8.82 11.49
C GLY A 79 12.30 -7.47 11.98
N LYS A 80 12.46 -7.25 13.30
CA LYS A 80 11.89 -6.13 14.05
C LYS A 80 12.35 -4.76 13.49
N PRO A 81 11.41 -3.84 13.19
CA PRO A 81 11.75 -2.46 12.84
C PRO A 81 12.22 -1.66 14.09
N PRO A 82 13.10 -0.66 13.93
CA PRO A 82 13.27 0.38 14.93
C PRO A 82 11.99 1.24 15.01
N TRP A 83 11.71 1.78 16.19
CA TRP A 83 10.53 2.62 16.44
C TRP A 83 10.91 4.09 16.59
N ASP A 84 10.07 4.97 16.05
CA ASP A 84 10.11 6.42 16.23
C ASP A 84 8.75 6.93 16.73
N GLY A 85 8.72 8.11 17.35
CA GLY A 85 7.46 8.76 17.76
C GLY A 85 6.61 7.95 18.74
N VAL A 86 7.23 7.14 19.62
CA VAL A 86 6.51 6.30 20.58
C VAL A 86 5.81 7.18 21.62
N ASP A 87 4.49 7.27 21.53
CA ASP A 87 3.62 7.87 22.55
C ASP A 87 2.56 6.88 23.01
N LEU A 88 2.75 6.31 24.20
CA LEU A 88 1.82 5.34 24.81
C LEU A 88 0.70 6.01 25.62
N LYS A 89 0.61 7.34 25.62
CA LYS A 89 -0.57 8.06 26.13
C LYS A 89 -1.73 7.98 25.15
N ASP A 90 -1.43 7.83 23.86
CA ASP A 90 -2.40 7.49 22.83
C ASP A 90 -2.87 6.03 23.04
N PRO A 91 -4.18 5.81 23.26
CA PRO A 91 -4.71 4.47 23.53
C PRO A 91 -4.56 3.50 22.35
N VAL A 92 -4.57 3.99 21.11
CA VAL A 92 -4.40 3.14 19.91
C VAL A 92 -2.96 2.67 19.80
N ASN A 93 -2.00 3.58 20.01
CA ASN A 93 -0.59 3.23 20.09
C ASN A 93 -0.33 2.22 21.20
N LYS A 94 -0.87 2.46 22.40
CA LYS A 94 -0.72 1.56 23.54
C LYS A 94 -1.28 0.18 23.25
N ALA A 95 -2.50 0.08 22.72
CA ALA A 95 -3.11 -1.20 22.37
C ALA A 95 -2.26 -1.99 21.36
N PHE A 96 -1.74 -1.32 20.32
CA PHE A 96 -0.85 -1.96 19.35
C PHE A 96 0.48 -2.42 19.97
N PHE A 97 1.08 -1.56 20.81
CA PHE A 97 2.43 -1.78 21.35
C PHE A 97 2.47 -2.84 22.44
N GLU A 98 1.39 -2.98 23.21
CA GLU A 98 1.29 -3.94 24.32
C GLU A 98 0.63 -5.28 23.93
N ASP A 99 0.03 -5.39 22.74
CA ASP A 99 -0.54 -6.65 22.26
C ASP A 99 0.57 -7.65 21.85
N ALA A 100 0.72 -8.71 22.64
CA ALA A 100 1.74 -9.73 22.42
C ALA A 100 1.62 -10.47 21.07
N THR A 101 0.41 -10.61 20.52
CA THR A 101 0.18 -11.25 19.22
C THR A 101 0.64 -10.36 18.08
N ILE A 102 0.31 -9.07 18.14
CA ILE A 102 0.76 -8.07 17.17
C ILE A 102 2.28 -7.96 17.24
N GLN A 103 2.85 -7.79 18.44
CA GLN A 103 4.30 -7.67 18.61
C GLN A 103 5.05 -8.92 18.14
N ALA A 104 4.51 -10.12 18.37
CA ALA A 104 5.11 -11.35 17.85
C ALA A 104 5.17 -11.41 16.32
N LYS A 105 4.23 -10.76 15.61
CA LYS A 105 4.28 -10.59 14.15
C LYS A 105 5.29 -9.52 13.74
N VAL A 106 5.31 -8.38 14.43
CA VAL A 106 6.26 -7.29 14.15
C VAL A 106 7.71 -7.75 14.35
N GLU A 107 7.99 -8.49 15.42
CA GLU A 107 9.33 -9.02 15.70
C GLU A 107 9.82 -10.02 14.64
N ARG A 108 8.89 -10.72 14.01
CA ARG A 108 9.13 -11.70 12.94
C ARG A 108 8.72 -11.17 11.56
N ALA A 109 8.73 -9.85 11.37
CA ALA A 109 8.39 -9.27 10.07
C ALA A 109 9.23 -9.93 8.97
N ALA A 110 8.57 -10.24 7.86
CA ALA A 110 9.23 -10.87 6.72
C ALA A 110 10.24 -9.92 6.09
N SER A 111 11.23 -10.48 5.40
CA SER A 111 11.97 -9.77 4.35
C SER A 111 11.18 -9.80 3.03
N PRO A 112 11.44 -8.89 2.09
CA PRO A 112 10.70 -8.84 0.83
C PRO A 112 10.76 -10.15 0.02
N ASP A 113 11.87 -10.89 0.11
CA ASP A 113 12.06 -12.16 -0.61
C ASP A 113 11.14 -13.29 -0.12
N GLN A 114 10.51 -13.12 1.05
CA GLN A 114 9.58 -14.09 1.63
C GLN A 114 8.11 -13.76 1.31
N ILE A 115 7.85 -12.65 0.63
CA ILE A 115 6.51 -12.16 0.34
C ILE A 115 6.00 -12.72 -0.98
N ASP A 116 4.88 -13.43 -0.91
CA ASP A 116 4.06 -13.74 -2.08
C ASP A 116 3.01 -12.64 -2.26
N ALA A 117 3.27 -11.75 -3.22
CA ALA A 117 2.40 -10.62 -3.51
C ALA A 117 0.95 -11.04 -3.80
N SER A 118 0.70 -12.26 -4.33
CA SER A 118 -0.64 -12.74 -4.68
C SER A 118 -1.56 -12.92 -3.48
N LYS A 119 -1.00 -13.07 -2.28
CA LYS A 119 -1.73 -13.25 -1.03
C LYS A 119 -2.27 -11.97 -0.43
N TYR A 120 -1.97 -10.80 -1.00
CA TYR A 120 -2.33 -9.51 -0.43
C TYR A 120 -3.29 -8.76 -1.33
N ALA A 121 -4.35 -8.20 -0.73
CA ALA A 121 -5.27 -7.29 -1.41
C ALA A 121 -4.77 -5.84 -1.35
N ALA A 122 -3.91 -5.52 -0.39
CA ALA A 122 -3.30 -4.21 -0.29
C ALA A 122 -1.89 -4.25 0.28
N ILE A 123 -1.13 -3.21 0.00
CA ILE A 123 0.15 -2.89 0.62
C ILE A 123 0.08 -1.48 1.18
N PHE A 124 0.61 -1.27 2.38
CA PHE A 124 0.62 0.00 3.08
C PHE A 124 2.04 0.32 3.56
N TYR A 125 2.58 1.46 3.12
CA TYR A 125 3.87 1.97 3.55
C TYR A 125 3.69 2.95 4.73
N ALA A 126 4.02 2.51 5.93
CA ALA A 126 4.11 3.41 7.08
C ALA A 126 5.30 4.35 6.91
N GLY A 127 5.22 5.55 7.47
CA GLY A 127 6.31 6.53 7.42
C GLY A 127 7.21 6.47 8.64
N GLY A 128 7.66 7.66 9.05
CA GLY A 128 8.88 7.86 9.84
C GLY A 128 10.10 8.11 8.96
N HIS A 129 11.03 8.95 9.43
CA HIS A 129 12.14 9.43 8.62
C HIS A 129 13.05 8.30 8.11
N GLY A 130 13.20 7.20 8.85
CA GLY A 130 14.04 6.06 8.45
C GLY A 130 13.75 5.53 7.04
N THR A 131 12.49 5.60 6.61
CA THR A 131 12.04 5.18 5.27
C THR A 131 12.82 5.83 4.13
N MET A 132 13.28 7.07 4.30
CA MET A 132 14.01 7.82 3.27
C MET A 132 15.32 7.16 2.85
N TRP A 133 15.90 6.29 3.69
CA TRP A 133 17.17 5.63 3.43
C TRP A 133 17.06 4.22 2.87
N ASP A 134 15.95 3.50 3.12
CA ASP A 134 15.86 2.08 2.79
C ASP A 134 14.64 1.67 1.97
N PHE A 135 13.64 2.54 1.81
CA PHE A 135 12.50 2.26 0.93
C PHE A 135 12.77 2.53 -0.55
N PRO A 136 13.31 3.71 -0.96
CA PRO A 136 13.35 4.10 -2.38
C PRO A 136 14.12 3.14 -3.29
N ASN A 137 15.14 2.48 -2.74
CA ASN A 137 16.06 1.63 -3.49
C ASN A 137 15.83 0.13 -3.24
N ASP A 138 14.81 -0.25 -2.47
CA ASP A 138 14.44 -1.66 -2.32
C ASP A 138 13.58 -2.11 -3.50
N GLU A 139 14.24 -2.61 -4.55
CA GLU A 139 13.57 -3.10 -5.75
C GLU A 139 12.60 -4.26 -5.49
N ARG A 140 12.80 -5.02 -4.42
CA ARG A 140 11.93 -6.16 -4.08
C ARG A 140 10.60 -5.63 -3.57
N LEU A 141 10.62 -4.64 -2.66
CA LEU A 141 9.42 -3.93 -2.23
C LEU A 141 8.70 -3.25 -3.41
N ALA A 142 9.45 -2.61 -4.30
CA ALA A 142 8.87 -1.98 -5.49
C ALA A 142 8.13 -2.99 -6.39
N LYS A 143 8.71 -4.18 -6.61
CA LYS A 143 8.08 -5.27 -7.37
C LYS A 143 6.82 -5.81 -6.70
N ILE A 144 6.83 -5.97 -5.37
CA ILE A 144 5.65 -6.41 -4.60
C ILE A 144 4.51 -5.39 -4.75
N ALA A 145 4.79 -4.10 -4.59
CA ALA A 145 3.79 -3.04 -4.74
C ALA A 145 3.20 -2.99 -6.15
N ALA A 146 4.05 -3.04 -7.19
CA ALA A 146 3.60 -3.09 -8.57
C ALA A 146 2.69 -4.31 -8.82
N ALA A 147 3.11 -5.50 -8.39
CA ALA A 147 2.33 -6.73 -8.56
C ALA A 147 0.97 -6.70 -7.84
N ILE A 148 0.89 -6.12 -6.64
CA ILE A 148 -0.38 -5.93 -5.93
C ILE A 148 -1.26 -4.94 -6.68
N TYR A 149 -0.71 -3.80 -7.09
CA TYR A 149 -1.46 -2.77 -7.82
C TYR A 149 -1.96 -3.26 -9.18
N GLU A 150 -1.15 -3.97 -9.97
CA GLU A 150 -1.55 -4.43 -11.30
C GLU A 150 -2.62 -5.53 -11.26
N ARG A 151 -2.70 -6.29 -10.16
CA ARG A 151 -3.76 -7.29 -9.94
C ARG A 151 -5.08 -6.71 -9.42
N GLY A 152 -5.18 -5.40 -9.25
CA GLY A 152 -6.40 -4.77 -8.72
C GLY A 152 -6.35 -4.39 -7.23
N GLY A 153 -5.23 -4.65 -6.54
CA GLY A 153 -5.06 -4.30 -5.12
C GLY A 153 -4.86 -2.81 -4.84
N VAL A 154 -4.92 -2.42 -3.57
CA VAL A 154 -4.77 -1.02 -3.13
C VAL A 154 -3.36 -0.76 -2.62
N VAL A 155 -2.78 0.38 -2.97
CA VAL A 155 -1.49 0.85 -2.44
C VAL A 155 -1.75 2.05 -1.54
N GLY A 156 -1.23 2.01 -0.32
CA GLY A 156 -1.32 3.07 0.67
C GLY A 156 0.04 3.54 1.12
N ALA A 157 0.17 4.82 1.46
CA ALA A 157 1.37 5.34 2.12
C ALA A 157 1.06 6.60 2.94
N VAL A 158 1.82 6.88 4.00
CA VAL A 158 1.65 8.10 4.80
C VAL A 158 2.98 8.73 5.18
N CYS A 159 3.02 10.06 5.33
CA CYS A 159 4.19 10.81 5.82
C CYS A 159 5.39 10.64 4.89
N HIS A 160 6.46 10.01 5.37
CA HIS A 160 7.62 9.62 4.55
C HIS A 160 7.48 8.26 3.87
N GLY A 161 6.47 7.47 4.22
CA GLY A 161 6.15 6.18 3.57
C GLY A 161 6.05 6.24 2.04
N PRO A 162 5.54 7.33 1.40
CA PRO A 162 5.59 7.50 -0.04
C PRO A 162 6.99 7.45 -0.67
N SER A 163 8.07 7.54 0.12
CA SER A 163 9.44 7.28 -0.35
C SER A 163 9.58 5.89 -0.99
N GLY A 164 8.82 4.90 -0.52
CA GLY A 164 8.75 3.56 -1.12
C GLY A 164 8.02 3.50 -2.46
N LEU A 165 7.36 4.58 -2.88
CA LEU A 165 6.66 4.68 -4.16
C LEU A 165 7.52 5.33 -5.25
N VAL A 166 8.60 6.00 -4.88
CA VAL A 166 9.46 6.81 -5.78
C VAL A 166 9.95 6.02 -6.99
N ASN A 167 10.29 4.73 -6.81
CA ASN A 167 10.83 3.89 -7.88
C ASN A 167 9.92 2.70 -8.23
N VAL A 168 8.64 2.71 -7.82
CA VAL A 168 7.68 1.68 -8.25
C VAL A 168 7.34 1.91 -9.72
N ARG A 169 7.76 0.97 -10.58
CA ARG A 169 7.44 0.96 -12.01
C ARG A 169 6.42 -0.12 -12.31
N LEU A 170 5.48 0.19 -13.19
CA LEU A 170 4.49 -0.73 -13.72
C LEU A 170 5.03 -1.44 -14.98
N THR A 171 4.37 -2.52 -15.40
CA THR A 171 4.72 -3.31 -16.59
C THR A 171 4.69 -2.51 -17.89
N ASN A 172 3.91 -1.43 -17.95
CA ASN A 172 3.89 -0.49 -19.07
C ASN A 172 5.11 0.47 -19.10
N GLY A 173 6.01 0.39 -18.12
CA GLY A 173 7.22 1.21 -17.99
C GLY A 173 7.04 2.55 -17.24
N SER A 174 5.81 2.99 -16.97
CA SER A 174 5.54 4.21 -16.21
C SER A 174 5.79 4.02 -14.72
N TYR A 175 6.05 5.10 -14.01
CA TYR A 175 6.02 5.07 -12.54
C TYR A 175 4.57 4.93 -12.06
N LEU A 176 4.35 4.24 -10.94
CA LEU A 176 3.02 4.11 -10.34
C LEU A 176 2.40 5.48 -10.04
N VAL A 177 3.22 6.44 -9.62
CA VAL A 177 2.79 7.79 -9.25
C VAL A 177 2.62 8.75 -10.43
N ASP A 178 3.00 8.35 -11.64
CA ASP A 178 2.97 9.21 -12.82
C ASP A 178 1.54 9.69 -13.14
N GLY A 179 1.36 11.01 -13.23
CA GLY A 179 0.09 11.68 -13.48
C GLY A 179 -0.90 11.71 -12.31
N LYS A 180 -0.60 11.01 -11.20
CA LYS A 180 -1.48 10.88 -10.02
C LYS A 180 -1.30 12.05 -9.06
N GLU A 181 -2.39 12.41 -8.38
CA GLU A 181 -2.30 13.31 -7.23
C GLU A 181 -1.84 12.52 -6.00
N VAL A 182 -0.89 13.07 -5.26
CA VAL A 182 -0.32 12.42 -4.07
C VAL A 182 -0.13 13.40 -2.93
N ALA A 183 -0.32 12.91 -1.71
CA ALA A 183 0.15 13.54 -0.48
C ALA A 183 1.42 12.84 0.00
N GLY A 184 2.13 13.50 0.90
CA GLY A 184 3.35 13.02 1.54
C GLY A 184 3.94 14.16 2.34
N PHE A 185 4.88 13.86 3.22
CA PHE A 185 5.48 14.87 4.10
C PHE A 185 5.99 16.04 3.26
N THR A 186 5.55 17.24 3.61
CA THR A 186 5.81 18.42 2.78
C THR A 186 7.23 18.91 2.98
N ASN A 187 7.80 19.57 1.96
CA ASN A 187 9.07 20.26 2.12
C ASN A 187 9.02 21.35 3.21
N GLU A 188 7.85 21.94 3.44
CA GLU A 188 7.63 22.92 4.51
C GLU A 188 7.72 22.27 5.90
N GLU A 189 7.07 21.12 6.09
CA GLU A 189 7.19 20.33 7.32
C GLU A 189 8.63 19.84 7.52
N GLU A 190 9.33 19.41 6.46
CA GLU A 190 10.75 18.98 6.52
C GLU A 190 11.68 20.12 6.98
N ARG A 191 11.45 21.33 6.46
CA ARG A 191 12.12 22.56 6.92
C ARG A 191 11.80 22.88 8.37
N ALA A 192 10.54 22.77 8.76
CA ALA A 192 10.10 23.06 10.12
C ALA A 192 10.77 22.15 11.15
N VAL A 193 11.02 20.88 10.81
CA VAL A 193 11.77 19.93 11.66
C VAL A 193 13.28 19.99 11.47
N LYS A 194 13.78 20.88 10.59
CA LYS A 194 15.20 21.14 10.33
C LYS A 194 15.99 19.94 9.78
N LEU A 195 15.32 19.07 9.02
CA LEU A 195 15.93 17.86 8.46
C LEU A 195 16.11 17.91 6.94
N GLU A 196 15.78 19.04 6.29
CA GLU A 196 15.88 19.21 4.82
C GLU A 196 17.28 18.92 4.26
N ASN A 197 18.33 19.20 5.03
CA ASN A 197 19.74 18.97 4.66
C ASN A 197 20.30 17.65 5.22
N VAL A 198 19.47 16.86 5.91
CA VAL A 198 19.81 15.57 6.50
C VAL A 198 19.25 14.42 5.66
N VAL A 199 18.00 14.55 5.21
CA VAL A 199 17.36 13.56 4.33
C VAL A 199 18.13 13.47 3.00
N PRO A 200 18.21 12.26 2.38
CA PRO A 200 18.95 12.07 1.13
C PRO A 200 18.33 12.81 -0.07
N PHE A 201 17.04 13.16 0.02
CA PHE A 201 16.30 13.97 -0.93
C PHE A 201 15.04 14.52 -0.26
N LEU A 202 14.45 15.58 -0.81
CA LEU A 202 13.12 16.05 -0.41
C LEU A 202 12.04 15.19 -1.06
N LEU A 203 11.16 14.61 -0.25
CA LEU A 203 10.19 13.61 -0.70
C LEU A 203 9.23 14.14 -1.77
N ALA A 204 8.65 15.32 -1.55
CA ALA A 204 7.71 15.91 -2.50
C ALA A 204 8.38 16.13 -3.87
N ASP A 205 9.58 16.72 -3.87
CA ASP A 205 10.34 16.98 -5.11
C ASP A 205 10.67 15.68 -5.85
N GLU A 206 11.07 14.63 -5.13
CA GLU A 206 11.43 13.36 -5.76
C GLU A 206 10.21 12.63 -6.33
N LEU A 207 9.04 12.73 -5.71
CA LEU A 207 7.78 12.23 -6.28
C LEU A 207 7.37 13.02 -7.52
N GLU A 208 7.53 14.35 -7.52
CA GLU A 208 7.21 15.19 -8.68
C GLU A 208 8.13 14.90 -9.88
N LYS A 209 9.42 14.62 -9.65
CA LYS A 209 10.34 14.13 -10.71
C LYS A 209 9.89 12.81 -11.35
N ARG A 210 8.99 12.07 -10.70
CA ARG A 210 8.41 10.80 -11.19
C ARG A 210 7.02 11.00 -11.83
N GLY A 211 6.60 12.25 -12.01
CA GLY A 211 5.34 12.62 -12.66
C GLY A 211 4.17 12.78 -11.70
N ALA A 212 4.38 12.61 -10.38
CA ALA A 212 3.33 12.83 -9.39
C ALA A 212 2.97 14.32 -9.29
N LYS A 213 1.73 14.61 -8.89
CA LYS A 213 1.25 15.96 -8.58
C LYS A 213 1.10 16.06 -7.06
N HIS A 214 2.11 16.55 -6.37
CA HIS A 214 2.05 16.69 -4.92
C HIS A 214 1.05 17.79 -4.54
N ARG A 215 0.09 17.48 -3.64
CA ARG A 215 -0.89 18.47 -3.15
C ARG A 215 -0.73 18.66 -1.64
N PRO A 216 0.08 19.65 -1.21
CA PRO A 216 0.25 19.92 0.21
C PRO A 216 -1.03 20.52 0.81
N GLY A 217 -1.40 20.04 1.99
CA GLY A 217 -2.30 20.71 2.92
C GLY A 217 -1.55 21.49 4.00
N PRO A 218 -2.26 22.17 4.92
CA PRO A 218 -1.63 22.87 6.02
C PRO A 218 -0.74 21.94 6.86
N MET A 219 0.42 22.43 7.30
CA MET A 219 1.34 21.65 8.12
C MET A 219 0.65 21.03 9.33
N TRP A 220 0.99 19.78 9.64
CA TRP A 220 0.51 19.02 10.80
C TRP A 220 -1.00 18.75 10.81
N LYS A 221 -1.73 19.11 9.74
CA LYS A 221 -3.15 18.79 9.58
C LYS A 221 -3.32 17.55 8.71
N PRO A 222 -4.42 16.78 8.92
CA PRO A 222 -4.75 15.69 8.02
C PRO A 222 -4.95 16.20 6.60
N GLN A 223 -4.27 15.55 5.67
CA GLN A 223 -4.47 15.64 4.22
C GLN A 223 -4.34 14.22 3.67
N ILE A 224 -5.40 13.75 2.99
CA ILE A 224 -5.51 12.40 2.44
C ILE A 224 -5.93 12.54 0.99
N ILE A 225 -5.19 11.89 0.09
CA ILE A 225 -5.48 11.90 -1.34
C ILE A 225 -5.70 10.47 -1.81
N VAL A 226 -6.79 10.29 -2.56
CA VAL A 226 -7.12 9.05 -3.24
C VAL A 226 -7.04 9.31 -4.74
N SER A 227 -6.10 8.65 -5.42
CA SER A 227 -5.95 8.68 -6.87
C SER A 227 -6.05 7.25 -7.41
N ASP A 228 -7.21 6.90 -7.96
CA ASP A 228 -7.57 5.52 -8.32
C ASP A 228 -7.50 4.57 -7.11
N ARG A 229 -6.53 3.63 -7.14
CA ARG A 229 -6.25 2.65 -6.07
C ARG A 229 -4.97 2.99 -5.29
N LEU A 230 -4.47 4.22 -5.44
CA LEU A 230 -3.38 4.78 -4.64
C LEU A 230 -3.95 5.75 -3.60
N VAL A 231 -3.69 5.48 -2.33
CA VAL A 231 -4.07 6.34 -1.20
C VAL A 231 -2.81 6.86 -0.54
N THR A 232 -2.71 8.18 -0.36
CA THR A 232 -1.53 8.79 0.27
C THR A 232 -1.95 9.81 1.34
N GLY A 233 -1.17 9.91 2.41
CA GLY A 233 -1.38 10.84 3.51
C GLY A 233 -0.16 11.69 3.81
N GLN A 234 -0.36 12.94 4.20
CA GLN A 234 0.72 13.92 4.35
C GLN A 234 1.63 13.69 5.56
N ASN A 235 1.09 13.40 6.74
CA ASN A 235 1.84 13.42 8.01
C ASN A 235 1.19 12.46 9.02
N PRO A 236 1.70 12.32 10.27
CA PRO A 236 1.12 11.39 11.24
C PRO A 236 -0.38 11.59 11.48
N ALA A 237 -0.89 12.82 11.39
CA ALA A 237 -2.31 13.13 11.58
C ALA A 237 -3.20 12.58 10.45
N SER A 238 -2.62 12.21 9.30
CA SER A 238 -3.33 11.57 8.20
C SER A 238 -3.46 10.06 8.33
N ALA A 239 -2.76 9.41 9.27
CA ALA A 239 -2.60 7.95 9.29
C ALA A 239 -3.95 7.20 9.32
N THR A 240 -4.83 7.53 10.27
CA THR A 240 -6.17 6.92 10.39
C THR A 240 -6.97 7.07 9.09
N GLY A 241 -7.00 8.29 8.53
CA GLY A 241 -7.76 8.58 7.31
C GLY A 241 -7.24 7.84 6.07
N VAL A 242 -5.93 7.56 6.00
CA VAL A 242 -5.38 6.68 4.94
C VAL A 242 -5.91 5.26 5.10
N GLY A 243 -5.88 4.70 6.31
CA GLY A 243 -6.44 3.37 6.59
C GLY A 243 -7.91 3.27 6.20
N GLU A 244 -8.73 4.26 6.60
CA GLU A 244 -10.17 4.31 6.30
C GLU A 244 -10.44 4.38 4.80
N ALA A 245 -9.69 5.23 4.08
CA ALA A 245 -9.82 5.35 2.63
C ALA A 245 -9.42 4.07 1.89
N MET A 246 -8.39 3.36 2.35
CA MET A 246 -8.00 2.07 1.79
C MET A 246 -9.06 0.99 2.02
N VAL A 247 -9.58 0.87 3.25
CA VAL A 247 -10.68 -0.07 3.57
C VAL A 247 -11.89 0.20 2.69
N LYS A 248 -12.25 1.48 2.49
CA LYS A 248 -13.36 1.87 1.59
C LYS A 248 -13.14 1.43 0.15
N LEU A 249 -11.91 1.43 -0.35
CA LEU A 249 -11.60 0.93 -1.70
C LEU A 249 -11.66 -0.60 -1.78
N LEU A 250 -11.24 -1.30 -0.74
CA LEU A 250 -11.23 -2.75 -0.66
C LEU A 250 -12.61 -3.39 -0.41
N SER A 251 -13.58 -2.59 0.05
CA SER A 251 -14.94 -3.06 0.37
C SER A 251 -15.95 -2.87 -0.78
N LYS A 252 -15.48 -2.43 -1.95
CA LYS A 252 -16.30 -2.30 -3.17
C LYS A 252 -16.26 -3.56 -3.99
#